data_AF-A0A961H5S5-F1
#
_entry.id   AF-A0A961H5S5-F1
#
_cell.length_a   1.000
_cell.length_b   1.000
_cell.length_c   1.000
_cell.angle_alpha   90.00
_cell.angle_beta   90.00
_cell.angle_gamma   90.00
#
_symmetry.space_group_name_H-M   'P 1'
#
loop_
_entity.id
_entity.type
_entity.pdbx_description
1 polymer ?
#
loop_
_entity_poly.entity_id
_entity_poly.type
_entity_poly.pdbx_seq_one_letter_code
_entity_poly.pdbx_strand_id
1 'polypeptide(L)' 'VEAALGLEVLAEAHDRYAAQRDGAIADDHEGPRPTGGVGGTRVGVKCLHTHYAWYLAGGEDPVGAWVHEQLSGGEENE' A
#
# COMPACT_ATOMS: atom_id res chain seq x y z
N VAL A 1 -7.09 -0.56 -11.21
CA VAL A 1 -6.38 -1.29 -10.13
C VAL A 1 -7.20 -2.43 -9.56
N GLU A 2 -8.31 -2.21 -8.86
CA GLU A 2 -8.99 -3.30 -8.13
C GLU A 2 -9.46 -4.43 -9.03
N ALA A 3 -10.05 -4.10 -10.18
CA ALA A 3 -10.44 -5.10 -11.19
C ALA A 3 -9.23 -5.86 -11.79
N ALA A 4 -8.03 -5.26 -11.77
CA ALA A 4 -6.83 -5.88 -12.32
C ALA A 4 -6.11 -6.78 -11.30
N LEU A 5 -6.16 -6.43 -10.01
CA LEU A 5 -5.41 -7.14 -8.96
C LEU A 5 -6.30 -8.02 -8.06
N GLY A 6 -7.61 -7.76 -7.98
CA GLY A 6 -8.53 -8.47 -7.08
C GLY A 6 -8.50 -7.94 -5.64
N LEU A 7 -9.62 -8.04 -4.92
CA LEU A 7 -9.73 -7.49 -3.57
C LEU A 7 -8.95 -8.30 -2.53
N GLU A 8 -8.78 -9.60 -2.74
CA GLU A 8 -8.02 -10.49 -1.86
C GLU A 8 -6.55 -10.10 -1.80
N VAL A 9 -5.92 -9.85 -2.95
CA VAL A 9 -4.52 -9.39 -3.05
C VAL A 9 -4.34 -8.03 -2.35
N LEU A 10 -5.33 -7.14 -2.45
CA LEU A 10 -5.30 -5.85 -1.76
C LEU A 10 -5.44 -6.01 -0.24
N ALA A 11 -6.28 -6.92 0.22
CA ALA A 11 -6.43 -7.23 1.64
C ALA A 11 -5.09 -7.74 2.22
N GLU A 12 -4.43 -8.67 1.54
CA GLU A 12 -3.11 -9.18 1.97
C GLU A 12 -2.04 -8.09 2.01
N ALA A 13 -2.02 -7.18 1.03
CA ALA A 13 -1.12 -6.03 1.05
C ALA A 13 -1.41 -5.08 2.23
N HIS A 14 -2.69 -4.84 2.54
CA HIS A 14 -3.09 -4.04 3.69
C HIS A 14 -2.72 -4.67 5.02
N ASP A 15 -2.90 -5.98 5.16
CA ASP A 15 -2.53 -6.71 6.38
C ASP A 15 -1.02 -6.65 6.63
N ARG A 16 -0.21 -6.82 5.58
CA ARG A 16 1.25 -6.69 5.67
C ARG A 16 1.68 -5.27 6.05
N TYR A 17 1.10 -4.25 5.41
CA TYR A 17 1.38 -2.86 5.76
C TYR A 17 0.98 -2.54 7.21
N ALA A 18 -0.20 -2.98 7.64
CA ALA A 18 -0.70 -2.78 8.99
C ALA A 18 0.22 -3.45 10.03
N ALA A 19 0.61 -4.70 9.80
CA ALA A 19 1.53 -5.41 10.70
C ALA A 19 2.89 -4.71 10.80
N GLN A 20 3.47 -4.26 9.68
CA GLN A 20 4.74 -3.53 9.69
C GLN A 20 4.63 -2.20 10.43
N ARG A 21 3.56 -1.44 10.19
CA ARG A 21 3.29 -0.18 10.88
C ARG A 21 3.11 -0.41 12.38
N ASP A 22 2.32 -1.40 12.77
CA ASP A 22 1.98 -1.66 14.16
C ASP A 22 3.21 -2.14 14.94
N GLY A 23 4.08 -2.93 14.31
CA GLY A 23 5.37 -3.35 14.88
C GLY A 23 6.39 -2.21 15.06
N ALA A 24 6.18 -1.05 14.41
CA ALA A 24 7.02 0.13 14.62
C ALA A 24 6.54 1.01 15.80
N ILE A 25 5.38 0.70 16.40
CA ILE A 25 4.84 1.43 17.55
C ILE A 25 5.32 0.74 18.83
N ALA A 26 5.89 1.49 19.75
CA ALA A 26 6.33 0.96 21.04
C ALA A 26 5.17 0.30 21.82
N ASP A 27 5.50 -0.74 22.58
CA ASP A 27 4.52 -1.50 23.36
C ASP A 27 3.88 -0.64 24.47
N ASP A 28 4.61 0.35 25.01
CA ASP A 28 4.17 1.28 26.05
C ASP A 28 3.51 2.56 25.51
N HIS A 29 3.21 2.62 24.20
CA HIS A 29 2.53 3.78 23.61
C HIS A 29 1.10 3.94 24.15
N GLU A 30 0.85 5.04 24.86
CA GLU A 30 -0.46 5.37 25.47
C GLU A 30 -1.41 6.18 24.55
N GLY A 31 -0.95 6.58 23.37
CA GLY A 31 -1.72 7.42 22.44
C GLY A 31 -2.62 6.64 21.47
N PRO A 32 -3.37 7.35 20.60
CA PRO A 32 -4.12 6.72 19.53
C PRO A 32 -3.22 5.86 18.64
N ARG A 33 -3.75 4.72 18.18
CA ARG A 33 -3.09 3.84 17.21
C ARG A 33 -3.71 4.00 15.82
N PRO A 34 -2.90 4.11 14.76
CA PRO A 34 -3.39 4.11 13.39
C PRO A 34 -4.11 2.80 13.07
N THR A 35 -5.09 2.86 12.17
CA THR A 35 -5.90 1.69 11.76
C THR A 35 -6.06 1.64 10.24
N GLY A 36 -6.48 0.48 9.74
CA GLY A 36 -6.59 0.20 8.29
C GLY A 36 -5.26 -0.21 7.66
N GLY A 37 -5.27 -0.37 6.34
CA GLY A 37 -4.11 -0.73 5.53
C GLY A 37 -3.32 0.48 5.03
N VAL A 38 -2.73 0.32 3.85
CA VAL A 38 -1.99 1.37 3.14
C VAL A 38 -2.89 2.61 2.97
N GLY A 39 -2.34 3.79 3.29
CA GLY A 39 -3.10 5.06 3.25
C GLY A 39 -4.28 5.16 4.23
N GLY A 40 -4.41 4.22 5.18
CA GLY A 40 -5.50 4.14 6.16
C GLY A 40 -6.82 3.63 5.57
N THR A 41 -6.78 2.91 4.45
CA THR A 41 -7.98 2.33 3.83
C THR A 41 -8.51 1.13 4.62
N ARG A 42 -9.81 0.87 4.54
CA ARG A 42 -10.44 -0.32 5.15
C ARG A 42 -10.62 -1.45 4.15
N VAL A 43 -10.96 -1.12 2.91
CA VAL A 43 -11.18 -2.06 1.81
C VAL A 43 -10.76 -1.36 0.53
N GLY A 44 -10.11 -2.10 -0.37
CA GLY A 44 -9.76 -1.57 -1.68
C GLY A 44 -8.77 -0.41 -1.64
N VAL A 45 -8.58 0.26 -2.76
CA VAL A 45 -7.59 1.32 -2.92
C VAL A 45 -8.19 2.69 -2.68
N LYS A 46 -7.72 3.37 -1.63
CA LYS A 46 -8.10 4.76 -1.36
C LYS A 46 -7.32 5.74 -2.24
N CYS A 47 -5.99 5.63 -2.28
CA CYS A 47 -5.14 6.57 -3.03
C CYS A 47 -3.83 5.93 -3.50
N LEU A 48 -3.59 5.97 -4.82
CA LEU A 48 -2.46 5.29 -5.47
C LEU A 48 -1.09 5.75 -4.95
N HIS A 49 -0.94 7.04 -4.61
CA HIS A 49 0.34 7.58 -4.17
C HIS A 49 0.88 6.94 -2.87
N THR A 50 0.01 6.46 -1.97
CA THR A 50 0.46 5.83 -0.72
C THR A 50 1.01 4.43 -0.98
N HIS A 51 0.35 3.68 -1.84
CA HIS A 51 0.82 2.39 -2.32
C HIS A 51 2.14 2.52 -3.09
N TYR A 52 2.22 3.50 -3.98
CA TYR A 52 3.44 3.72 -4.75
C TYR A 52 4.60 4.17 -3.85
N ALA A 53 4.35 5.04 -2.87
CA ALA A 53 5.38 5.44 -1.90
C ALA A 53 5.89 4.25 -1.07
N TRP A 54 5.01 3.35 -0.62
CA TRP A 54 5.44 2.16 0.12
C TRP A 54 6.24 1.20 -0.75
N TYR A 55 5.82 0.97 -2.00
CA TYR A 55 6.59 0.19 -2.97
C TYR A 55 7.99 0.76 -3.20
N LEU A 56 8.11 2.07 -3.45
CA LEU A 56 9.42 2.73 -3.63
C LEU A 56 10.29 2.69 -2.37
N ALA A 57 9.68 2.59 -1.19
CA ALA A 57 10.39 2.39 0.07
C ALA A 57 10.84 0.93 0.30
N GLY A 58 10.60 0.03 -0.67
CA GLY A 58 10.95 -1.40 -0.59
C GLY A 58 9.84 -2.28 0.00
N GLY A 59 8.64 -1.73 0.18
CA GLY A 59 7.46 -2.50 0.56
C GLY A 59 6.98 -3.40 -0.58
N GLU A 60 6.48 -4.59 -0.24
CA GLU A 60 5.91 -5.50 -1.22
C GLU A 60 4.45 -5.13 -1.50
N ASP A 61 4.24 -3.99 -2.17
CA ASP A 61 2.93 -3.47 -2.52
C ASP A 61 2.57 -3.75 -4.00
N PRO A 62 1.58 -4.61 -4.29
CA PRO A 62 1.18 -4.94 -5.67
C PRO A 62 0.51 -3.76 -6.40
N VAL A 63 -0.15 -2.84 -5.69
CA VAL A 63 -0.66 -1.61 -6.29
C VAL A 63 0.48 -0.66 -6.63
N GLY A 64 1.48 -0.57 -5.77
CA GLY A 64 2.66 0.24 -6.02
C GLY A 64 3.48 -0.28 -7.22
N ALA A 65 3.66 -1.58 -7.33
CA ALA A 65 4.27 -2.21 -8.52
C ALA A 65 3.45 -1.94 -9.79
N TRP A 66 2.11 -2.09 -9.72
CA TRP A 66 1.23 -1.75 -10.83
C TRP A 66 1.35 -0.27 -11.24
N VAL A 67 1.41 0.65 -10.28
CA VAL A 67 1.62 2.08 -10.59
C VAL A 67 2.97 2.31 -11.27
N HIS A 68 4.03 1.63 -10.81
CA HIS A 68 5.35 1.72 -11.44
C HIS A 68 5.29 1.33 -12.92
N GLU A 69 4.69 0.19 -13.25
CA GLU A 69 4.54 -0.28 -14.63
C GLU A 69 3.78 0.72 -15.51
N GLN A 70 2.69 1.30 -15.00
CA GLN A 70 1.90 2.29 -15.74
C GLN A 70 2.66 3.58 -16.04
N LEU A 71 3.58 3.98 -15.16
CA LEU A 71 4.38 5.20 -15.35
C LEU A 71 5.58 4.94 -16.27
N SER A 72 6.26 3.81 -16.11
CA SER A 72 7.41 3.44 -16.95
C SER A 72 7.00 3.11 -18.39
N GLY A 73 5.81 2.55 -18.61
CA GLY A 73 5.26 2.36 -19.96
C GLY A 73 4.86 3.66 -20.67
N GLY A 74 4.81 4.79 -19.96
CA GLY A 74 4.57 6.11 -20.55
C GLY A 74 5.80 6.74 -21.19
N GLU A 75 7.01 6.25 -20.89
CA GLU A 75 8.29 6.80 -21.36
C GLU A 75 8.69 6.32 -22.77
N GLU A 76 7.95 5.38 -23.37
CA GLU A 76 8.17 4.93 -24.76
C GLU A 76 7.50 5.83 -25.83
N ASN A 77 6.88 6.93 -25.43
CA ASN A 77 6.24 7.91 -26.33
C ASN A 77 6.97 9.27 -26.28
N GLU A 78 8.23 9.33 -26.73
CA GLU A 78 8.90 10.58 -27.12
C GLU A 78 9.76 10.42 -28.37
#